data_AF-A0A7C8AET2-F1
#
_entry.id   AF-A0A7C8AET2-F1
#
_cell.length_a   1.000
_cell.length_b   1.000
_cell.length_c   1.000
_cell.angle_alpha   90.00
_cell.angle_beta   90.00
_cell.angle_gamma   90.00
#
_symmetry.space_group_name_H-M   'P 1'
#
loop_
_entity.id
_entity.type
_entity.pdbx_description
1 polymer ?
#
loop_
_entity_poly.entity_id
_entity_poly.type
_entity_poly.pdbx_seq_one_letter_code
_entity_poly.pdbx_strand_id
1 'polypeptide(L)'
;MEERQSEFLIPLAPIPLGDETKRLHRWGYRLFSEMFNERQLLGLGLLLKRISAVEDIPVRHALLTVFSDFLRYQNMLARYDTYALKCQDIFSVHGFPVGLVQCENNLPGIPKVGAGAFRHFIEKYRRAKDYCQQPFETRHKGHRKELIPILGESIKAQQVKRLPEANAREAWINSLSAERVPLEPDSLDGVFTDPPYFDNVQYAELMDFCYVWLRLALGNEFDAFKAPSTKTLQELTGNEVMGRGLEHFTRGLSKIFCHYAEALKPGAPFVFTFHHNDPNAYIPIVVAILDAGLDCTATLPVPAEMGASLHIARTKSSVLDSVFVCRKVKVGVESETVPDRLKSDLLALEKAGLRVTEGDIRCLLAGHIARTAINRLRGGWESGATPQERMGLAGVLIAKLREEFDAERLVKTIPESALGKGRSYWQ
;
A
#
# COMPACT_ATOMS: atom_id res chain seq x y z
N MET A 1 2.33 -39.16 1.40
CA MET A 1 2.01 -37.99 0.54
C MET A 1 2.28 -38.30 -0.92
N GLU A 2 3.41 -38.93 -1.25
CA GLU A 2 3.81 -39.30 -2.63
C GLU A 2 2.76 -40.13 -3.39
N GLU A 3 2.09 -41.10 -2.76
CA GLU A 3 1.08 -41.93 -3.44
C GLU A 3 -0.26 -41.22 -3.75
N ARG A 4 -0.54 -40.07 -3.13
CA ARG A 4 -1.83 -39.34 -3.25
C ARG A 4 -1.65 -37.88 -3.64
N GLN A 5 -0.48 -37.50 -4.14
CA GLN A 5 -0.15 -36.11 -4.44
C GLN A 5 -1.07 -35.50 -5.50
N SER A 6 -1.59 -36.31 -6.42
CA SER A 6 -2.58 -35.92 -7.43
C SER A 6 -3.98 -35.61 -6.86
N GLU A 7 -4.28 -36.02 -5.63
CA GLU A 7 -5.57 -35.80 -4.99
C GLU A 7 -5.66 -34.47 -4.20
N PHE A 8 -4.52 -33.81 -3.98
CA PHE A 8 -4.39 -32.59 -3.20
C PHE A 8 -3.99 -31.40 -4.09
N LEU A 9 -4.61 -30.25 -3.83
CA LEU A 9 -4.26 -29.00 -4.50
C LEU A 9 -3.00 -28.41 -3.85
N ILE A 10 -1.82 -28.84 -4.32
CA ILE A 10 -0.51 -28.38 -3.83
C ILE A 10 0.25 -27.69 -4.97
N PRO A 11 0.81 -26.48 -4.75
CA PRO A 11 1.52 -25.75 -5.80
C PRO A 11 2.92 -26.32 -6.01
N LEU A 12 3.14 -26.96 -7.16
CA LEU A 12 4.46 -27.42 -7.63
C LEU A 12 5.14 -26.39 -8.53
N ALA A 13 4.68 -25.14 -8.51
CA ALA A 13 5.26 -24.07 -9.31
C ALA A 13 6.71 -23.78 -8.86
N PRO A 14 7.65 -23.57 -9.80
CA PRO A 14 8.99 -23.13 -9.46
C PRO A 14 8.96 -21.70 -8.91
N ILE A 15 9.86 -21.40 -7.99
CA ILE A 15 10.08 -20.05 -7.48
C ILE A 15 10.84 -19.26 -8.58
N PRO A 16 10.28 -18.15 -9.11
CA PRO A 16 10.97 -17.34 -10.10
C PRO A 16 12.18 -16.62 -9.49
N LEU A 17 13.24 -16.40 -10.28
CA LEU A 17 14.35 -15.53 -9.88
C LEU A 17 13.88 -14.08 -9.65
N GLY A 18 14.48 -13.42 -8.67
CA GLY A 18 14.03 -12.14 -8.15
C GLY A 18 14.92 -11.63 -7.03
N ASP A 19 14.73 -10.39 -6.60
CA ASP A 19 15.60 -9.76 -5.59
C ASP A 19 15.39 -10.37 -4.20
N GLU A 20 14.13 -10.57 -3.80
CA GLU A 20 13.76 -11.25 -2.55
C GLU A 20 13.84 -12.77 -2.70
N THR A 21 13.37 -13.34 -3.83
CA THR A 21 13.37 -14.80 -4.03
C THR A 21 14.76 -15.38 -4.24
N LYS A 22 15.78 -14.60 -4.65
CA LYS A 22 17.19 -15.05 -4.66
C LYS A 22 17.65 -15.52 -3.29
N ARG A 23 17.10 -14.95 -2.20
CA ARG A 23 17.37 -15.44 -0.84
C ARG A 23 16.86 -16.88 -0.67
N LEU A 24 15.65 -17.19 -1.11
CA LEU A 24 15.09 -18.54 -1.06
C LEU A 24 15.98 -19.53 -1.81
N HIS A 25 16.42 -19.18 -3.03
CA HIS A 25 17.31 -20.03 -3.82
C HIS A 25 18.66 -20.30 -3.15
N ARG A 26 19.26 -19.30 -2.46
CA ARG A 26 20.50 -19.51 -1.70
C ARG A 26 20.34 -20.52 -0.56
N TRP A 27 19.14 -20.64 -0.01
CA TRP A 27 18.79 -21.63 1.02
C TRP A 27 18.31 -22.97 0.43
N GLY A 28 18.33 -23.13 -0.89
CA GLY A 28 18.01 -24.39 -1.58
C GLY A 28 16.56 -24.55 -2.00
N TYR A 29 15.68 -23.58 -1.71
CA TYR A 29 14.29 -23.62 -2.17
C TYR A 29 14.22 -23.40 -3.70
N ARG A 30 13.48 -24.27 -4.37
CA ARG A 30 13.23 -24.30 -5.82
C ARG A 30 11.75 -24.24 -6.14
N LEU A 31 10.89 -24.83 -5.30
CA LEU A 31 9.44 -24.89 -5.47
C LEU A 31 8.73 -24.20 -4.31
N PHE A 32 7.56 -23.59 -4.58
CA PHE A 32 6.77 -22.96 -3.51
C PHE A 32 6.33 -23.96 -2.43
N SER A 33 6.03 -25.22 -2.80
CA SER A 33 5.66 -26.27 -1.85
C SER A 33 6.75 -26.62 -0.85
N GLU A 34 8.03 -26.38 -1.15
CA GLU A 34 9.15 -26.71 -0.26
C GLU A 34 9.20 -25.79 0.97
N MET A 35 8.51 -24.64 0.94
CA MET A 35 8.36 -23.75 2.10
C MET A 35 7.40 -24.28 3.18
N PHE A 36 6.84 -25.47 2.98
CA PHE A 36 5.85 -26.10 3.85
C PHE A 36 6.31 -27.52 4.22
N ASN A 37 6.04 -27.95 5.45
CA ASN A 37 6.28 -29.35 5.82
C ASN A 37 5.12 -30.26 5.36
N GLU A 38 5.29 -31.58 5.43
CA GLU A 38 4.29 -32.55 4.95
C GLU A 38 2.93 -32.42 5.65
N ARG A 39 2.92 -32.12 6.95
CA ARG A 39 1.69 -31.94 7.74
C ARG A 39 0.94 -30.70 7.29
N GLN A 40 1.65 -29.60 7.07
CA GLN A 40 1.10 -28.36 6.53
C GLN A 40 0.54 -28.58 5.12
N LEU A 41 1.30 -29.22 4.21
CA LEU A 41 0.84 -29.49 2.85
C LEU A 41 -0.41 -30.36 2.82
N LEU A 42 -0.47 -31.42 3.65
CA LEU A 42 -1.66 -32.26 3.77
C LEU A 42 -2.87 -31.45 4.23
N GLY A 43 -2.72 -30.68 5.31
CA GLY A 43 -3.81 -29.92 5.90
C GLY A 43 -4.29 -28.76 5.02
N LEU A 44 -3.36 -28.03 4.40
CA LEU A 44 -3.64 -26.94 3.46
C LEU A 44 -4.29 -27.47 2.18
N GLY A 45 -3.77 -28.56 1.61
CA GLY A 45 -4.34 -29.20 0.43
C GLY A 45 -5.76 -29.73 0.67
N LEU A 46 -6.01 -30.37 1.82
CA LEU A 46 -7.35 -30.81 2.23
C LEU A 46 -8.31 -29.63 2.42
N LEU A 47 -7.85 -28.57 3.09
CA LEU A 47 -8.65 -27.37 3.34
C LEU A 47 -9.01 -26.68 2.02
N LEU A 48 -8.04 -26.44 1.14
CA LEU A 48 -8.29 -25.82 -0.15
C LEU A 48 -9.25 -26.66 -0.99
N LYS A 49 -9.09 -27.99 -1.01
CA LYS A 49 -10.04 -28.90 -1.68
C LYS A 49 -11.47 -28.76 -1.16
N ARG A 50 -11.64 -28.66 0.17
CA ARG A 50 -12.97 -28.46 0.79
C ARG A 50 -13.56 -27.09 0.45
N ILE A 51 -12.74 -26.04 0.47
CA ILE A 51 -13.16 -24.69 0.08
C ILE A 51 -13.60 -24.70 -1.39
N SER A 52 -12.81 -25.29 -2.28
CA SER A 52 -13.13 -25.37 -3.71
C SER A 52 -14.41 -26.15 -4.00
N ALA A 53 -14.81 -27.07 -3.12
CA ALA A 53 -16.05 -27.84 -3.24
C ALA A 53 -17.30 -27.12 -2.70
N VAL A 54 -17.17 -25.93 -2.10
CA VAL A 54 -18.33 -25.13 -1.65
C VAL A 54 -19.10 -24.65 -2.87
N GLU A 55 -20.39 -25.00 -2.94
CA GLU A 55 -21.26 -24.68 -4.08
C GLU A 55 -21.62 -23.18 -4.15
N ASP A 56 -21.87 -22.56 -2.99
CA ASP A 56 -22.13 -21.12 -2.89
C ASP A 56 -20.88 -20.33 -3.28
N ILE A 57 -20.93 -19.70 -4.46
CA ILE A 57 -19.79 -19.00 -5.07
C ILE A 57 -19.31 -17.84 -4.20
N PRO A 58 -20.16 -16.90 -3.73
CA PRO A 58 -19.74 -15.86 -2.79
C PRO A 58 -19.05 -16.39 -1.53
N VAL A 59 -19.59 -17.46 -0.92
CA VAL A 59 -18.97 -18.07 0.27
C VAL A 59 -17.64 -18.72 -0.08
N ARG A 60 -17.55 -19.42 -1.21
CA ARG A 60 -16.30 -20.01 -1.71
C ARG A 60 -15.23 -18.94 -1.92
N HIS A 61 -15.55 -17.83 -2.59
CA HIS A 61 -14.61 -16.72 -2.80
C HIS A 61 -14.19 -16.07 -1.48
N ALA A 62 -15.11 -15.87 -0.55
CA ALA A 62 -14.79 -15.37 0.79
C ALA A 62 -13.81 -16.29 1.53
N LEU A 63 -14.04 -17.60 1.48
CA LEU A 63 -13.15 -18.60 2.08
C LEU A 63 -11.78 -18.64 1.41
N LEU A 64 -11.69 -18.42 0.09
CA LEU A 64 -10.42 -18.31 -0.63
C LEU A 64 -9.65 -17.04 -0.25
N THR A 65 -10.35 -15.91 -0.04
CA THR A 65 -9.72 -14.69 0.51
C THR A 65 -9.15 -14.97 1.91
N VAL A 66 -9.92 -15.65 2.77
CA VAL A 66 -9.47 -16.06 4.10
C VAL A 66 -8.27 -17.01 4.03
N PHE A 67 -8.30 -17.98 3.11
CA PHE A 67 -7.21 -18.93 2.90
C PHE A 67 -5.91 -18.23 2.50
N SER A 68 -5.98 -17.22 1.62
CA SER A 68 -4.82 -16.42 1.21
C SER A 68 -4.12 -15.73 2.39
N ASP A 69 -4.88 -15.06 3.26
CA ASP A 69 -4.36 -14.40 4.46
C ASP A 69 -3.79 -15.42 5.46
N PHE A 70 -4.45 -16.57 5.58
CA PHE A 70 -4.08 -17.67 6.46
C PHE A 70 -2.73 -18.31 6.09
N LEU A 71 -2.42 -18.49 4.81
CA LEU A 71 -1.16 -19.10 4.34
C LEU A 71 0.10 -18.42 4.90
N ARG A 72 0.02 -17.10 5.12
CA ARG A 72 1.13 -16.27 5.65
C ARG A 72 1.64 -16.72 7.03
N TYR A 73 0.82 -17.49 7.76
CA TYR A 73 1.12 -18.03 9.09
C TYR A 73 1.30 -19.56 9.10
N GLN A 74 1.20 -20.23 7.95
CA GLN A 74 1.16 -21.69 7.86
C GLN A 74 2.28 -22.20 6.95
N ASN A 75 3.51 -21.81 7.25
CA ASN A 75 4.69 -22.18 6.48
C ASN A 75 5.91 -22.30 7.40
N MET A 76 7.01 -22.86 6.90
CA MET A 76 8.23 -23.12 7.67
C MET A 76 9.14 -21.90 7.81
N LEU A 77 8.80 -20.78 7.16
CA LEU A 77 9.52 -19.50 7.25
C LEU A 77 8.86 -18.57 8.29
N ALA A 78 7.70 -18.96 8.83
CA ALA A 78 7.04 -18.24 9.90
C ALA A 78 7.91 -18.22 11.17
N ARG A 79 7.85 -17.10 11.90
CA ARG A 79 8.68 -16.86 13.08
C ARG A 79 7.86 -17.01 14.36
N TYR A 80 8.53 -17.37 15.45
CA TYR A 80 7.92 -17.37 16.77
C TYR A 80 8.19 -16.04 17.49
N ASP A 81 7.12 -15.36 17.89
CA ASP A 81 7.20 -14.21 18.78
C ASP A 81 7.43 -14.68 20.21
N THR A 82 8.62 -14.44 20.75
CA THR A 82 8.96 -14.83 22.12
C THR A 82 8.31 -13.95 23.19
N TYR A 83 7.83 -12.75 22.82
CA TYR A 83 7.11 -11.86 23.73
C TYR A 83 5.61 -12.19 23.75
N ALA A 84 4.99 -12.27 22.57
CA ALA A 84 3.56 -12.55 22.44
C ALA A 84 3.22 -14.06 22.47
N LEU A 85 4.24 -14.92 22.52
CA LEU A 85 4.15 -16.38 22.60
C LEU A 85 3.27 -16.99 21.50
N LYS A 86 3.45 -16.52 20.25
CA LYS A 86 2.63 -16.90 19.10
C LYS A 86 3.41 -16.85 17.78
N CYS A 87 2.91 -17.60 16.79
CA CYS A 87 3.43 -17.54 15.43
C CYS A 87 3.17 -16.16 14.79
N GLN A 88 4.11 -15.66 14.01
CA GLN A 88 4.04 -14.41 13.27
C GLN A 88 3.98 -14.63 11.76
N ASP A 89 3.44 -13.62 11.08
CA ASP A 89 3.35 -13.51 9.64
C ASP A 89 4.73 -13.57 8.98
N ILE A 90 4.89 -14.39 7.93
CA ILE A 90 6.11 -14.47 7.13
C ILE A 90 6.55 -13.10 6.58
N PHE A 91 5.60 -12.24 6.19
CA PHE A 91 5.87 -10.93 5.57
C PHE A 91 5.89 -9.77 6.58
N SER A 92 5.99 -10.06 7.88
CA SER A 92 6.19 -9.04 8.92
C SER A 92 7.51 -8.26 8.79
N VAL A 93 8.39 -8.65 7.87
CA VAL A 93 9.66 -7.99 7.53
C VAL A 93 9.78 -7.65 6.04
N HIS A 94 8.68 -7.61 5.30
CA HIS A 94 8.63 -7.31 3.86
C HIS A 94 9.60 -8.14 2.99
N GLY A 95 9.78 -9.42 3.33
CA GLY A 95 10.67 -10.32 2.60
C GLY A 95 10.48 -11.77 3.01
N PHE A 96 11.36 -12.66 2.57
CA PHE A 96 11.38 -14.08 2.97
C PHE A 96 12.43 -14.35 4.06
N PRO A 97 12.07 -14.30 5.36
CA PRO A 97 13.01 -14.62 6.43
C PRO A 97 13.21 -16.14 6.54
N VAL A 98 14.37 -16.64 6.13
CA VAL A 98 14.73 -18.05 6.38
C VAL A 98 15.39 -18.14 7.76
N GLY A 99 14.64 -18.62 8.75
CA GLY A 99 15.11 -18.81 10.12
C GLY A 99 15.68 -20.20 10.36
N LEU A 100 16.60 -20.31 11.33
CA LEU A 100 17.14 -21.60 11.80
C LEU A 100 16.17 -22.35 12.72
N VAL A 101 15.18 -21.64 13.26
CA VAL A 101 14.13 -22.21 14.12
C VAL A 101 12.82 -22.12 13.38
N GLN A 102 12.19 -23.28 13.19
CA GLN A 102 10.92 -23.40 12.50
C GLN A 102 9.77 -23.28 13.51
N CYS A 103 8.80 -22.42 13.23
CA CYS A 103 7.59 -22.27 14.03
C CYS A 103 6.39 -22.80 13.24
N GLU A 104 5.82 -23.91 13.69
CA GLU A 104 4.60 -24.43 13.09
C GLU A 104 3.37 -24.01 13.88
N ASN A 105 2.36 -23.52 13.15
CA ASN A 105 1.10 -23.08 13.74
C ASN A 105 0.01 -24.16 13.65
N ASN A 106 -1.04 -24.01 14.47
CA ASN A 106 -2.21 -24.87 14.40
C ASN A 106 -3.13 -24.41 13.25
N LEU A 107 -3.38 -25.28 12.28
CA LEU A 107 -4.19 -24.99 11.09
C LEU A 107 -5.64 -24.56 11.43
N PRO A 108 -6.52 -25.40 12.04
CA PRO A 108 -7.87 -24.96 12.45
C PRO A 108 -7.90 -23.86 13.51
N GLY A 109 -6.91 -23.87 14.41
CA GLY A 109 -6.81 -22.96 15.56
C GLY A 109 -7.68 -23.32 16.75
N ILE A 110 -7.37 -22.70 17.88
CA ILE A 110 -8.09 -22.83 19.15
C ILE A 110 -8.83 -21.51 19.41
N PRO A 111 -10.09 -21.51 19.86
CA PRO A 111 -10.82 -20.26 20.08
C PRO A 111 -10.11 -19.38 21.10
N LYS A 112 -9.94 -18.09 20.76
CA LYS A 112 -9.33 -17.06 21.61
C LYS A 112 -7.85 -17.30 21.96
N VAL A 113 -7.15 -18.22 21.29
CA VAL A 113 -5.76 -18.58 21.59
C VAL A 113 -4.88 -18.46 20.34
N GLY A 114 -3.71 -17.84 20.51
CA GLY A 114 -2.71 -17.69 19.45
C GLY A 114 -3.09 -16.67 18.37
N ALA A 115 -2.46 -16.77 17.22
CA ALA A 115 -2.70 -15.95 16.04
C ALA A 115 -2.53 -16.80 14.77
N GLY A 116 -3.01 -16.31 13.62
CA GLY A 116 -2.64 -16.90 12.33
C GLY A 116 -3.32 -18.22 11.94
N ALA A 117 -4.14 -18.81 12.82
CA ALA A 117 -4.97 -19.97 12.47
C ALA A 117 -6.20 -19.62 11.62
N PHE A 118 -6.79 -20.60 10.91
CA PHE A 118 -7.86 -20.37 9.92
C PHE A 118 -9.08 -19.68 10.53
N ARG A 119 -9.50 -20.11 11.72
CA ARG A 119 -10.62 -19.49 12.45
C ARG A 119 -10.42 -18.01 12.75
N HIS A 120 -9.19 -17.55 12.97
CA HIS A 120 -8.92 -16.15 13.28
C HIS A 120 -9.18 -15.28 12.06
N PHE A 121 -8.87 -15.78 10.87
CA PHE A 121 -9.13 -15.10 9.62
C PHE A 121 -10.59 -15.17 9.19
N ILE A 122 -11.31 -16.26 9.51
CA ILE A 122 -12.79 -16.30 9.39
C ILE A 122 -13.41 -15.19 10.23
N GLU A 123 -13.02 -15.05 11.49
CA GLU A 123 -13.55 -14.00 12.38
C GLU A 123 -13.11 -12.59 11.95
N LYS A 124 -11.90 -12.43 11.40
CA LYS A 124 -11.46 -11.17 10.79
C LYS A 124 -12.33 -10.80 9.59
N TYR A 125 -12.58 -11.75 8.69
CA TYR A 125 -13.42 -11.53 7.50
C TYR A 125 -14.87 -11.23 7.88
N ARG A 126 -15.43 -11.99 8.84
CA ARG A 126 -16.80 -11.75 9.36
C ARG A 126 -16.96 -10.33 9.89
N ARG A 127 -16.04 -9.86 10.74
CA ARG A 127 -16.05 -8.48 11.25
C ARG A 127 -15.92 -7.44 10.14
N ALA A 128 -15.14 -7.71 9.10
CA ALA A 128 -15.06 -6.82 7.94
C ALA A 128 -16.40 -6.77 7.17
N LYS A 129 -17.10 -7.90 7.01
CA LYS A 129 -18.44 -7.92 6.39
C LYS A 129 -19.50 -7.26 7.25
N ASP A 130 -19.43 -7.42 8.57
CA ASP A 130 -20.31 -6.69 9.51
C ASP A 130 -20.11 -5.17 9.35
N TYR A 131 -18.86 -4.70 9.26
CA TYR A 131 -18.56 -3.30 8.98
C TYR A 131 -19.10 -2.83 7.62
N CYS A 132 -19.02 -3.67 6.58
CA CYS A 132 -19.66 -3.34 5.30
C CYS A 132 -21.18 -3.19 5.41
N GLN A 133 -21.85 -3.93 6.29
CA GLN A 133 -23.30 -3.85 6.46
C GLN A 133 -23.71 -2.67 7.35
N GLN A 134 -22.91 -2.39 8.38
CA GLN A 134 -23.16 -1.35 9.39
C GLN A 134 -21.85 -0.59 9.66
N PRO A 135 -21.45 0.32 8.76
CA PRO A 135 -20.23 1.08 8.94
C PRO A 135 -20.36 1.98 10.16
N PHE A 136 -19.23 2.24 10.80
CA PHE A 136 -19.15 3.08 12.00
C PHE A 136 -17.88 3.91 11.97
N GLU A 137 -17.94 5.09 12.56
CA GLU A 137 -16.76 5.87 12.90
C GLU A 137 -16.29 5.58 14.32
N THR A 138 -15.00 5.83 14.57
CA THR A 138 -14.44 5.74 15.92
C THR A 138 -14.30 7.12 16.54
N ARG A 139 -14.91 7.34 17.71
CA ARG A 139 -14.65 8.51 18.55
C ARG A 139 -13.96 8.09 19.84
N HIS A 140 -12.91 8.80 20.21
CA HIS A 140 -12.24 8.60 21.49
C HIS A 140 -12.78 9.58 22.54
N LYS A 141 -13.28 9.05 23.67
CA LYS A 141 -13.65 9.82 24.87
C LYS A 141 -12.69 9.44 26.00
N GLY A 142 -11.62 10.20 26.18
CA GLY A 142 -10.55 9.82 27.10
C GLY A 142 -9.90 8.49 26.67
N HIS A 143 -9.89 7.48 27.55
CA HIS A 143 -9.37 6.15 27.22
C HIS A 143 -10.41 5.22 26.57
N ARG A 144 -11.67 5.63 26.48
CA ARG A 144 -12.74 4.79 25.96
C ARG A 144 -12.94 5.02 24.46
N LYS A 145 -12.89 3.92 23.70
CA LYS A 145 -13.31 3.87 22.30
C LYS A 145 -14.84 3.81 22.23
N GLU A 146 -15.44 4.72 21.49
CA GLU A 146 -16.88 4.76 21.19
C GLU A 146 -17.07 4.56 19.69
N LEU A 147 -17.87 3.56 19.30
CA LEU A 147 -18.23 3.34 17.90
C LEU A 147 -19.50 4.15 17.61
N ILE A 148 -19.46 4.99 16.58
CA ILE A 148 -20.57 5.83 16.13
C ILE A 148 -21.08 5.24 14.81
N PRO A 149 -22.25 4.57 14.79
CA PRO A 149 -22.82 4.05 13.56
C PRO A 149 -23.07 5.17 12.55
N ILE A 150 -22.78 4.90 11.27
CA ILE A 150 -23.12 5.79 10.16
C ILE A 150 -24.46 5.33 9.59
N LEU A 151 -25.54 5.95 10.06
CA LEU A 151 -26.90 5.52 9.75
C LEU A 151 -27.22 5.70 8.26
N GLY A 152 -27.85 4.70 7.65
CA GLY A 152 -28.22 4.70 6.23
C GLY A 152 -27.11 4.26 5.28
N GLU A 153 -25.86 4.19 5.76
CA GLU A 153 -24.72 3.80 4.95
C GLU A 153 -24.49 2.29 4.90
N SER A 154 -23.89 1.82 3.80
CA SER A 154 -23.36 0.45 3.68
C SER A 154 -22.31 0.39 2.58
N ILE A 155 -21.45 -0.61 2.62
CA ILE A 155 -20.41 -0.87 1.61
C ILE A 155 -20.84 -2.10 0.81
N LYS A 156 -21.65 -1.86 -0.20
CA LYS A 156 -22.09 -2.85 -1.18
C LYS A 156 -22.20 -2.17 -2.54
N ALA A 157 -21.90 -2.90 -3.60
CA ALA A 157 -22.06 -2.45 -4.97
C ALA A 157 -22.32 -3.66 -5.87
N GLN A 158 -23.08 -3.46 -6.94
CA GLN A 158 -23.24 -4.44 -8.00
C GLN A 158 -21.99 -4.42 -8.88
N GLN A 159 -21.33 -5.56 -9.04
CA GLN A 159 -20.18 -5.64 -9.94
C GLN A 159 -20.64 -5.52 -11.40
N VAL A 160 -20.00 -4.62 -12.15
CA VAL A 160 -20.23 -4.42 -13.59
C VAL A 160 -18.92 -4.56 -14.37
N LYS A 161 -19.02 -4.75 -15.69
CA LYS A 161 -17.86 -4.93 -16.59
C LYS A 161 -17.50 -3.67 -17.40
N ARG A 162 -18.19 -2.56 -17.13
CA ARG A 162 -18.04 -1.26 -17.78
C ARG A 162 -17.90 -0.16 -16.72
N LEU A 163 -17.60 1.06 -17.14
CA LEU A 163 -17.65 2.22 -16.25
C LEU A 163 -19.02 2.28 -15.54
N PRO A 164 -19.05 2.44 -14.19
CA PRO A 164 -20.29 2.60 -13.44
C PRO A 164 -21.14 3.78 -13.92
N GLU A 165 -22.46 3.64 -13.91
CA GLU A 165 -23.36 4.76 -14.22
C GLU A 165 -23.44 5.75 -13.05
N ALA A 166 -23.63 7.03 -13.38
CA ALA A 166 -23.83 8.06 -12.36
C ALA A 166 -25.06 7.73 -11.49
N ASN A 167 -24.93 7.86 -10.18
CA ASN A 167 -25.95 7.53 -9.17
C ASN A 167 -26.35 6.05 -9.08
N ALA A 168 -25.71 5.15 -9.85
CA ALA A 168 -25.88 3.72 -9.69
C ALA A 168 -24.93 3.21 -8.60
N ARG A 169 -25.38 2.20 -7.85
CA ARG A 169 -24.56 1.53 -6.83
C ARG A 169 -23.75 0.41 -7.45
N GLU A 170 -22.96 0.75 -8.46
CA GLU A 170 -22.16 -0.16 -9.29
C GLU A 170 -20.67 -0.06 -8.94
N ALA A 171 -19.93 -1.15 -9.14
CA ALA A 171 -18.48 -1.19 -9.00
C ALA A 171 -17.86 -1.94 -10.18
N TRP A 172 -16.84 -1.35 -10.81
CA TRP A 172 -16.06 -2.00 -11.84
C TRP A 172 -14.67 -2.33 -11.30
N ILE A 173 -14.39 -3.63 -11.15
CA ILE A 173 -13.12 -4.14 -10.63
C ILE A 173 -12.41 -4.86 -11.77
N ASN A 174 -11.15 -4.49 -12.01
CA ASN A 174 -10.30 -5.12 -13.01
C ASN A 174 -8.89 -5.39 -12.45
N SER A 175 -8.18 -6.30 -13.10
CA SER A 175 -6.76 -6.58 -12.86
C SER A 175 -5.99 -6.26 -14.14
N LEU A 176 -5.81 -4.96 -14.39
CA LEU A 176 -5.12 -4.43 -15.57
C LEU A 176 -4.00 -3.49 -15.12
N SER A 177 -3.05 -3.22 -16.03
CA SER A 177 -2.12 -2.11 -15.83
C SER A 177 -2.91 -0.80 -15.81
N ALA A 178 -2.64 0.05 -14.81
CA ALA A 178 -3.22 1.39 -14.71
C ALA A 178 -2.96 2.24 -15.97
N GLU A 179 -1.88 1.97 -16.71
CA GLU A 179 -1.60 2.63 -17.99
C GLU A 179 -2.60 2.32 -19.12
N ARG A 180 -3.44 1.29 -18.97
CA ARG A 180 -4.26 0.74 -20.07
C ARG A 180 -5.73 0.59 -19.72
N VAL A 181 -6.16 1.14 -18.59
CA VAL A 181 -7.58 1.13 -18.24
C VAL A 181 -8.33 1.99 -19.26
N PRO A 182 -9.34 1.48 -19.98
CA PRO A 182 -10.06 2.27 -20.96
C PRO A 182 -10.94 3.28 -20.23
N LEU A 183 -10.53 4.56 -20.29
CA LEU A 183 -11.19 5.68 -19.65
C LEU A 183 -11.52 6.73 -20.71
N GLU A 184 -12.74 7.24 -20.69
CA GLU A 184 -13.14 8.35 -21.54
C GLU A 184 -12.68 9.68 -20.93
N PRO A 185 -12.34 10.69 -21.75
CA PRO A 185 -12.06 12.04 -21.26
C PRO A 185 -13.21 12.59 -20.40
N ASP A 186 -12.88 13.36 -19.36
CA ASP A 186 -13.85 14.00 -18.46
C ASP A 186 -14.92 13.06 -17.85
N SER A 187 -14.58 11.77 -17.65
CA SER A 187 -15.50 10.75 -17.12
C SER A 187 -15.43 10.58 -15.59
N LEU A 188 -14.31 10.95 -14.96
CA LEU A 188 -14.05 10.72 -13.53
C LEU A 188 -14.36 11.96 -12.69
N ASP A 189 -15.13 11.77 -11.60
CA ASP A 189 -15.40 12.80 -10.57
C ASP A 189 -14.27 12.93 -9.54
N GLY A 190 -13.30 12.02 -9.58
CA GLY A 190 -12.12 12.04 -8.72
C GLY A 190 -11.23 10.85 -8.99
N VAL A 191 -9.94 11.01 -8.74
CA VAL A 191 -8.94 9.93 -8.75
C VAL A 191 -8.34 9.85 -7.36
N PHE A 192 -8.31 8.66 -6.78
CA PHE A 192 -7.71 8.39 -5.46
C PHE A 192 -6.75 7.23 -5.61
N THR A 193 -5.47 7.46 -5.40
CA THR A 193 -4.42 6.46 -5.68
C THR A 193 -3.30 6.46 -4.65
N ASP A 194 -2.66 5.31 -4.46
CA ASP A 194 -1.45 5.14 -3.67
C ASP A 194 -0.36 4.60 -4.62
N PRO A 195 0.43 5.49 -5.26
CA PRO A 195 1.39 5.08 -6.27
C PRO A 195 2.55 4.29 -5.66
N PRO A 196 3.20 3.39 -6.42
CA PRO A 196 4.33 2.61 -5.90
C PRO A 196 5.51 3.51 -5.50
N TYR A 197 6.25 3.08 -4.48
CA TYR A 197 7.52 3.70 -4.09
C TYR A 197 8.66 3.05 -4.87
N PHE A 198 9.64 3.85 -5.30
CA PHE A 198 10.72 3.41 -6.18
C PHE A 198 11.50 2.18 -5.66
N ASP A 199 11.78 2.06 -4.36
CA ASP A 199 12.79 1.12 -3.83
C ASP A 199 12.33 0.23 -2.66
N ASN A 200 11.04 0.21 -2.30
CA ASN A 200 10.69 -0.26 -0.96
C ASN A 200 10.26 -1.73 -0.84
N VAL A 201 9.56 -2.32 -1.81
CA VAL A 201 9.07 -3.71 -1.70
C VAL A 201 8.84 -4.34 -3.07
N GLN A 202 9.39 -5.54 -3.31
CA GLN A 202 9.08 -6.36 -4.50
C GLN A 202 7.75 -7.10 -4.32
N TYR A 203 6.62 -6.40 -4.41
CA TYR A 203 5.30 -6.95 -4.09
C TYR A 203 4.93 -8.19 -4.90
N ALA A 204 5.24 -8.22 -6.21
CA ALA A 204 4.97 -9.38 -7.04
C ALA A 204 5.70 -10.65 -6.54
N GLU A 205 6.92 -10.51 -6.01
CA GLU A 205 7.67 -11.63 -5.45
C GLU A 205 7.03 -12.21 -4.20
N LEU A 206 6.56 -11.33 -3.31
CA LEU A 206 5.92 -11.74 -2.07
C LEU A 206 4.50 -12.28 -2.33
N MET A 207 3.77 -11.67 -3.26
CA MET A 207 2.40 -12.07 -3.62
C MET A 207 2.35 -13.46 -4.25
N ASP A 208 3.38 -13.85 -5.01
CA ASP A 208 3.48 -15.18 -5.63
C ASP A 208 3.31 -16.33 -4.62
N PHE A 209 3.78 -16.14 -3.37
CA PHE A 209 3.63 -17.11 -2.29
C PHE A 209 2.16 -17.53 -2.06
N CYS A 210 1.23 -16.58 -2.02
CA CYS A 210 -0.20 -16.88 -1.86
C CYS A 210 -0.86 -17.16 -3.23
N TYR A 211 -0.43 -16.46 -4.27
CA TYR A 211 -0.99 -16.55 -5.62
C TYR A 211 -0.99 -17.97 -6.16
N VAL A 212 0.12 -18.71 -6.04
CA VAL A 212 0.25 -20.05 -6.61
C VAL A 212 -0.76 -21.05 -6.03
N TRP A 213 -1.18 -20.87 -4.77
CA TRP A 213 -2.24 -21.68 -4.16
C TRP A 213 -3.61 -21.30 -4.70
N LEU A 214 -3.93 -19.99 -4.73
CA LEU A 214 -5.21 -19.50 -5.23
C LEU A 214 -5.41 -19.85 -6.71
N ARG A 215 -4.33 -19.84 -7.49
CA ARG A 215 -4.32 -20.25 -8.90
C ARG A 215 -4.85 -21.66 -9.11
N LEU A 216 -4.60 -22.60 -8.20
CA LEU A 216 -5.12 -23.96 -8.29
C LEU A 216 -6.66 -24.01 -8.19
N ALA A 217 -7.26 -23.08 -7.46
CA ALA A 217 -8.71 -23.00 -7.27
C ALA A 217 -9.39 -22.06 -8.28
N LEU A 218 -8.72 -20.97 -8.68
CA LEU A 218 -9.32 -19.85 -9.42
C LEU A 218 -8.82 -19.71 -10.87
N GLY A 219 -7.81 -20.48 -11.29
CA GLY A 219 -7.17 -20.31 -12.60
C GLY A 219 -8.10 -20.51 -13.81
N ASN A 220 -9.18 -21.27 -13.64
CA ASN A 220 -10.21 -21.47 -14.66
C ASN A 220 -11.36 -20.46 -14.59
N GLU A 221 -11.44 -19.69 -13.49
CA GLU A 221 -12.55 -18.75 -13.24
C GLU A 221 -12.15 -17.30 -13.54
N PHE A 222 -10.91 -16.92 -13.23
CA PHE A 222 -10.44 -15.54 -13.38
C PHE A 222 -9.12 -15.48 -14.16
N ASP A 223 -9.07 -14.59 -15.16
CA ASP A 223 -7.88 -14.39 -16.00
C ASP A 223 -6.62 -14.00 -15.20
N ALA A 224 -6.80 -13.26 -14.10
CA ALA A 224 -5.71 -12.87 -13.20
C ALA A 224 -4.93 -14.07 -12.64
N PHE A 225 -5.55 -15.25 -12.53
CA PHE A 225 -4.94 -16.47 -12.01
C PHE A 225 -4.43 -17.42 -13.11
N LYS A 226 -4.47 -17.02 -14.40
CA LYS A 226 -3.97 -17.88 -15.49
C LYS A 226 -2.45 -17.90 -15.57
N ALA A 227 -1.83 -16.73 -15.40
CA ALA A 227 -0.38 -16.56 -15.47
C ALA A 227 0.34 -17.47 -14.45
N PRO A 228 1.59 -17.89 -14.73
CA PRO A 228 2.35 -18.69 -13.77
C PRO A 228 2.88 -17.88 -12.58
N SER A 229 2.89 -16.55 -12.67
CA SER A 229 3.40 -15.61 -11.66
C SER A 229 2.69 -14.26 -11.82
N THR A 230 2.64 -13.50 -10.73
CA THR A 230 2.18 -12.11 -10.69
C THR A 230 3.25 -11.10 -11.15
N LYS A 231 4.49 -11.54 -11.35
CA LYS A 231 5.55 -10.69 -11.92
C LYS A 231 5.17 -10.25 -13.32
N THR A 232 5.31 -8.95 -13.58
CA THR A 232 5.09 -8.40 -14.92
C THR A 232 6.28 -7.56 -15.39
N LEU A 233 6.57 -7.64 -16.68
CA LEU A 233 7.58 -6.78 -17.31
C LEU A 233 7.17 -5.30 -17.35
N GLN A 234 5.96 -4.96 -16.92
CA GLN A 234 5.43 -3.61 -16.84
C GLN A 234 5.31 -3.07 -15.41
N GLU A 235 5.80 -3.81 -14.40
CA GLU A 235 5.78 -3.35 -13.01
C GLU A 235 6.66 -2.10 -12.83
N LEU A 236 6.10 -1.03 -12.27
CA LEU A 236 6.83 0.20 -11.93
C LEU A 236 7.52 0.06 -10.58
N THR A 237 8.53 -0.81 -10.53
CA THR A 237 9.46 -0.94 -9.41
C THR A 237 10.87 -0.62 -9.86
N GLY A 238 11.66 -0.03 -8.96
CA GLY A 238 13.11 -0.04 -9.09
C GLY A 238 13.57 -1.48 -9.13
N ASN A 239 14.22 -1.85 -10.23
CA ASN A 239 14.81 -3.17 -10.38
C ASN A 239 16.13 -2.99 -11.13
N GLU A 240 17.22 -2.99 -10.37
CA GLU A 240 18.57 -2.84 -10.90
C GLU A 240 18.93 -3.98 -11.87
N VAL A 241 18.43 -5.19 -11.63
CA VAL A 241 18.64 -6.36 -12.50
C VAL A 241 17.97 -6.19 -13.87
N MET A 242 16.87 -5.44 -13.95
CA MET A 242 16.15 -5.12 -15.18
C MET A 242 16.55 -3.77 -15.81
N GLY A 243 17.53 -3.05 -15.25
CA GLY A 243 17.94 -1.73 -15.76
C GLY A 243 16.88 -0.62 -15.57
N ARG A 244 15.94 -0.79 -14.63
CA ARG A 244 14.88 0.19 -14.36
C ARG A 244 15.35 1.21 -13.32
N GLY A 245 15.99 2.27 -13.81
CA GLY A 245 16.40 3.41 -12.99
C GLY A 245 15.26 4.40 -12.70
N LEU A 246 15.58 5.44 -11.94
CA LEU A 246 14.65 6.50 -11.51
C LEU A 246 13.93 7.19 -12.68
N GLU A 247 14.58 7.31 -13.84
CA GLU A 247 14.01 7.89 -15.05
C GLU A 247 12.89 7.01 -15.65
N HIS A 248 13.09 5.68 -15.68
CA HIS A 248 12.07 4.75 -16.16
C HIS A 248 10.82 4.82 -15.27
N PHE A 249 11.03 4.83 -13.96
CA PHE A 249 9.98 5.01 -12.97
C PHE A 249 9.24 6.33 -13.17
N THR A 250 9.97 7.44 -13.29
CA THR A 250 9.38 8.78 -13.50
C THR A 250 8.54 8.82 -14.77
N ARG A 251 9.05 8.28 -15.89
CA ARG A 251 8.31 8.24 -17.16
C ARG A 251 7.02 7.42 -17.06
N GLY A 252 7.07 6.25 -16.43
CA GLY A 252 5.90 5.40 -16.25
C GLY A 252 4.85 6.05 -15.36
N LEU A 253 5.29 6.66 -14.26
CA LEU A 253 4.43 7.41 -13.34
C LEU A 253 3.76 8.60 -14.04
N SER A 254 4.52 9.42 -14.78
CA SER A 254 3.99 10.52 -15.58
C SER A 254 2.93 10.03 -16.57
N LYS A 255 3.19 8.93 -17.28
CA LYS A 255 2.24 8.37 -18.25
C LYS A 255 0.92 7.99 -17.59
N ILE A 256 0.97 7.34 -16.42
CA ILE A 256 -0.23 7.00 -15.64
C ILE A 256 -0.95 8.27 -15.19
N PHE A 257 -0.23 9.25 -14.64
CA PHE A 257 -0.84 10.47 -14.11
C PHE A 257 -1.52 11.27 -15.23
N CYS A 258 -0.90 11.40 -16.40
CA CYS A 258 -1.51 12.01 -17.58
C CYS A 258 -2.78 11.27 -18.00
N HIS A 259 -2.73 9.94 -18.12
CA HIS A 259 -3.88 9.11 -18.52
C HIS A 259 -5.10 9.34 -17.64
N TYR A 260 -4.92 9.35 -16.31
CA TYR A 260 -6.01 9.59 -15.37
C TYR A 260 -6.41 11.07 -15.28
N ALA A 261 -5.50 12.02 -15.50
CA ALA A 261 -5.81 13.45 -15.52
C ALA A 261 -6.57 13.87 -16.79
N GLU A 262 -6.41 13.17 -17.91
CA GLU A 262 -7.23 13.35 -19.12
C GLU A 262 -8.67 12.86 -18.91
N ALA A 263 -8.85 11.76 -18.17
CA ALA A 263 -10.16 11.23 -17.80
C ALA A 263 -10.84 12.03 -16.66
N LEU A 264 -10.11 12.92 -15.99
CA LEU A 264 -10.60 13.67 -14.83
C LEU A 264 -11.38 14.92 -15.26
N LYS A 265 -12.61 15.07 -14.75
CA LYS A 265 -13.44 16.25 -15.00
C LYS A 265 -12.73 17.55 -14.58
N PRO A 266 -12.96 18.69 -15.24
CA PRO A 266 -12.36 19.96 -14.85
C PRO A 266 -12.65 20.32 -13.39
N GLY A 267 -11.59 20.63 -12.63
CA GLY A 267 -11.68 20.97 -11.20
C GLY A 267 -11.86 19.78 -10.25
N ALA A 268 -12.07 18.56 -10.74
CA ALA A 268 -12.16 17.37 -9.91
C ALA A 268 -10.81 17.02 -9.24
N PRO A 269 -10.82 16.35 -8.07
CA PRO A 269 -9.63 16.01 -7.34
C PRO A 269 -8.84 14.85 -7.94
N PHE A 270 -7.54 15.03 -8.11
CA PHE A 270 -6.56 13.95 -8.20
C PHE A 270 -5.84 13.86 -6.84
N VAL A 271 -6.12 12.81 -6.08
CA VAL A 271 -5.62 12.63 -4.71
C VAL A 271 -4.68 11.44 -4.65
N PHE A 272 -3.53 11.63 -4.04
CA PHE A 272 -2.64 10.52 -3.73
C PHE A 272 -1.92 10.70 -2.41
N THR A 273 -1.55 9.58 -1.78
CA THR A 273 -0.72 9.57 -0.58
C THR A 273 0.74 9.32 -0.96
N PHE A 274 1.67 9.99 -0.27
CA PHE A 274 3.09 9.72 -0.40
C PHE A 274 3.82 10.13 0.88
N HIS A 275 4.79 9.33 1.32
CA HIS A 275 5.67 9.66 2.43
C HIS A 275 7.13 9.41 2.10
N HIS A 276 7.99 10.38 2.41
CA HIS A 276 9.43 10.20 2.42
C HIS A 276 10.08 11.35 3.20
N ASN A 277 11.15 11.06 3.93
CA ASN A 277 11.86 12.07 4.73
C ASN A 277 12.85 12.92 3.91
N ASP A 278 13.31 12.41 2.75
CA ASP A 278 14.14 13.17 1.80
C ASP A 278 13.26 13.82 0.72
N PRO A 279 13.24 15.17 0.60
CA PRO A 279 12.57 15.89 -0.48
C PRO A 279 12.95 15.41 -1.90
N ASN A 280 14.16 14.88 -2.11
CA ASN A 280 14.58 14.40 -3.43
C ASN A 280 13.76 13.19 -3.92
N ALA A 281 13.21 12.38 -3.01
CA ALA A 281 12.36 11.25 -3.40
C ALA A 281 11.04 11.69 -4.06
N TYR A 282 10.66 12.96 -3.92
CA TYR A 282 9.46 13.53 -4.54
C TYR A 282 9.69 14.00 -5.98
N ILE A 283 10.93 14.00 -6.50
CA ILE A 283 11.24 14.46 -7.87
C ILE A 283 10.34 13.76 -8.92
N PRO A 284 10.20 12.41 -8.93
CA PRO A 284 9.33 11.73 -9.88
C PRO A 284 7.86 12.17 -9.78
N ILE A 285 7.38 12.39 -8.55
CA ILE A 285 6.00 12.81 -8.25
C ILE A 285 5.76 14.23 -8.79
N VAL A 286 6.69 15.15 -8.53
CA VAL A 286 6.61 16.53 -9.04
C VAL A 286 6.55 16.55 -10.56
N VAL A 287 7.42 15.77 -11.23
CA VAL A 287 7.41 15.64 -12.69
C VAL A 287 6.07 15.07 -13.18
N ALA A 288 5.58 13.99 -12.58
CA ALA A 288 4.33 13.34 -13.01
C ALA A 288 3.10 14.25 -12.90
N ILE A 289 3.00 15.04 -11.83
CA ILE A 289 1.88 15.99 -11.62
C ILE A 289 1.94 17.14 -12.64
N LEU A 290 3.13 17.68 -12.86
CA LEU A 290 3.35 18.78 -13.82
C LEU A 290 3.09 18.32 -15.26
N ASP A 291 3.52 17.10 -15.60
CA ASP A 291 3.25 16.46 -16.89
C ASP A 291 1.75 16.26 -17.13
N ALA A 292 1.02 15.85 -16.09
CA ALA A 292 -0.43 15.72 -16.10
C ALA A 292 -1.17 17.08 -16.16
N GLY A 293 -0.42 18.19 -16.14
CA GLY A 293 -0.96 19.54 -16.20
C GLY A 293 -1.72 19.96 -14.93
N LEU A 294 -1.50 19.28 -13.82
CA LEU A 294 -2.16 19.52 -12.54
C LEU A 294 -1.35 20.50 -11.67
N ASP A 295 -2.05 21.23 -10.80
CA ASP A 295 -1.46 21.99 -9.69
C ASP A 295 -1.77 21.32 -8.34
N CYS A 296 -0.92 21.51 -7.34
CA CYS A 296 -1.17 21.03 -5.98
C CYS A 296 -1.92 22.08 -5.16
N THR A 297 -3.19 21.81 -4.88
CA THR A 297 -4.09 22.73 -4.17
C THR A 297 -4.07 22.57 -2.65
N ALA A 298 -3.74 21.37 -2.17
CA ALA A 298 -3.55 21.11 -0.74
C ALA A 298 -2.61 19.92 -0.51
N THR A 299 -1.99 19.92 0.67
CA THR A 299 -1.28 18.78 1.27
C THR A 299 -1.87 18.58 2.65
N LEU A 300 -2.37 17.39 2.95
CA LEU A 300 -3.03 17.07 4.21
C LEU A 300 -2.18 16.06 5.00
N PRO A 301 -1.87 16.32 6.29
CA PRO A 301 -1.18 15.36 7.13
C PRO A 301 -2.14 14.24 7.55
N VAL A 302 -1.78 12.99 7.30
CA VAL A 302 -2.62 11.83 7.66
C VAL A 302 -1.80 10.81 8.46
N PRO A 303 -2.26 10.39 9.66
CA PRO A 303 -1.66 9.26 10.36
C PRO A 303 -1.92 7.97 9.60
N ALA A 304 -0.87 7.38 9.03
CA ALA A 304 -1.00 6.27 8.09
C ALA A 304 -0.40 4.96 8.62
N GLU A 305 0.64 5.02 9.46
CA GLU A 305 1.30 3.81 9.98
C GLU A 305 1.00 3.52 11.47
N MET A 306 0.88 2.22 11.80
CA MET A 306 0.85 1.78 13.19
C MET A 306 2.25 1.94 13.81
N GLY A 307 2.36 2.73 14.88
CA GLY A 307 3.61 2.90 15.63
C GLY A 307 4.21 1.62 16.24
N ALA A 308 3.49 0.49 16.17
CA ALA A 308 3.91 -0.84 16.61
C ALA A 308 4.63 -1.68 15.53
N SER A 309 4.76 -1.17 14.30
CA SER A 309 5.56 -1.84 13.27
C SER A 309 7.02 -1.94 13.72
N LEU A 310 7.57 -3.16 13.75
CA LEU A 310 8.98 -3.44 14.13
C LEU A 310 10.00 -2.64 13.28
N HIS A 311 9.58 -2.14 12.12
CA HIS A 311 10.33 -1.25 11.25
C HIS A 311 10.53 0.17 11.80
N ILE A 312 9.64 0.66 12.68
CA ILE A 312 9.64 2.05 13.19
C ILE A 312 10.30 2.14 14.58
N ALA A 313 10.21 1.08 15.39
CA ALA A 313 10.69 1.09 16.78
C ALA A 313 12.21 1.35 16.94
N ARG A 314 12.99 1.36 15.85
CA ARG A 314 14.44 1.64 15.84
C ARG A 314 14.90 2.59 14.73
N THR A 315 13.99 3.21 13.98
CA THR A 315 14.32 4.08 12.84
C THR A 315 13.72 5.47 13.04
N LYS A 316 14.31 6.50 12.40
CA LYS A 316 13.75 7.87 12.35
C LYS A 316 12.54 7.97 11.39
N SER A 317 11.76 6.90 11.26
CA SER A 317 10.68 6.82 10.27
C SER A 317 9.43 7.57 10.73
N SER A 318 8.76 8.20 9.78
CA SER A 318 7.50 8.92 9.96
C SER A 318 6.35 7.92 10.15
N VAL A 319 5.40 8.25 11.01
CA VAL A 319 4.07 7.59 11.08
C VAL A 319 3.00 8.39 10.33
N LEU A 320 3.37 9.57 9.83
CA LEU A 320 2.53 10.43 9.00
C LEU A 320 2.84 10.29 7.52
N ASP A 321 1.77 10.35 6.72
CA ASP A 321 1.78 10.53 5.28
C ASP A 321 1.38 11.95 4.89
N SER A 322 1.85 12.39 3.71
CA SER A 322 1.35 13.58 3.04
C SER A 322 0.34 13.17 1.96
N VAL A 323 -0.93 13.54 2.13
CA VAL A 323 -1.96 13.38 1.10
C VAL A 323 -1.99 14.62 0.23
N PHE A 324 -1.61 14.49 -1.04
CA PHE A 324 -1.63 15.54 -2.03
C PHE A 324 -2.99 15.62 -2.69
N VAL A 325 -3.52 16.84 -2.80
CA VAL A 325 -4.79 17.12 -3.45
C VAL A 325 -4.50 18.03 -4.65
N CYS A 326 -4.46 17.42 -5.83
CA CYS A 326 -4.14 18.09 -7.08
C CYS A 326 -5.41 18.35 -7.91
N ARG A 327 -5.38 19.42 -8.73
CA ARG A 327 -6.50 19.80 -9.63
C ARG A 327 -5.98 20.40 -10.91
N LYS A 328 -6.77 20.27 -11.98
CA LYS A 328 -6.56 20.96 -13.26
C LYS A 328 -7.09 22.40 -13.19
N VAL A 329 -6.50 23.20 -12.31
CA VAL A 329 -6.79 24.62 -12.12
C VAL A 329 -5.47 25.38 -12.09
N LYS A 330 -5.46 26.67 -12.42
CA LYS A 330 -4.29 27.51 -12.16
C LYS A 330 -4.35 28.00 -10.72
N VAL A 331 -3.48 27.50 -9.87
CA VAL A 331 -3.36 28.04 -8.51
C VAL A 331 -2.62 29.37 -8.59
N GLY A 332 -3.21 30.43 -8.05
CA GLY A 332 -2.54 31.73 -7.92
C GLY A 332 -1.32 31.62 -6.99
N VAL A 333 -0.47 32.64 -6.96
CA VAL A 333 0.66 32.67 -6.01
C VAL A 333 0.08 32.62 -4.59
N GLU A 334 0.31 31.50 -3.89
CA GLU A 334 -0.13 31.33 -2.50
C GLU A 334 0.62 32.32 -1.60
N SER A 335 -0.11 32.96 -0.69
CA SER A 335 0.48 33.86 0.31
C SER A 335 1.19 33.12 1.44
N GLU A 336 0.82 31.86 1.70
CA GLU A 336 1.39 31.05 2.78
C GLU A 336 2.73 30.41 2.37
N THR A 337 3.74 30.55 3.23
CA THR A 337 5.04 29.94 3.01
C THR A 337 5.07 28.46 3.43
N VAL A 338 6.15 27.74 3.08
CA VAL A 338 6.37 26.36 3.55
C VAL A 338 6.34 26.27 5.08
N PRO A 339 7.06 27.13 5.84
CA PRO A 339 6.98 27.15 7.29
C PRO A 339 5.57 27.41 7.85
N ASP A 340 4.79 28.29 7.22
CA ASP A 340 3.43 28.61 7.71
C ASP A 340 2.51 27.39 7.62
N ARG A 341 2.54 26.68 6.48
CA ARG A 341 1.75 25.46 6.28
C ARG A 341 2.18 24.35 7.23
N LEU A 342 3.49 24.12 7.39
CA LEU A 342 4.00 23.15 8.34
C LEU A 342 3.53 23.46 9.77
N LYS A 343 3.64 24.72 10.19
CA LYS A 343 3.18 25.14 11.53
C LYS A 343 1.68 24.93 11.72
N SER A 344 0.87 25.24 10.71
CA SER A 344 -0.58 25.02 10.73
C SER A 344 -0.90 23.53 10.90
N ASP A 345 -0.25 22.67 10.12
CA ASP A 345 -0.45 21.22 10.18
C ASP A 345 -0.06 20.65 11.55
N LEU A 346 1.08 21.07 12.11
CA LEU A 346 1.52 20.64 13.44
C LEU A 346 0.54 21.05 14.55
N LEU A 347 0.01 22.28 14.50
CA LEU A 347 -1.00 22.75 15.44
C LEU A 347 -2.31 21.96 15.32
N ALA A 348 -2.71 21.60 14.08
CA ALA A 348 -3.90 20.79 13.84
C ALA A 348 -3.73 19.37 14.40
N LEU A 349 -2.56 18.76 14.19
CA LEU A 349 -2.21 17.43 14.72
C LEU A 349 -2.17 17.43 16.26
N GLU A 350 -1.55 18.44 16.87
CA GLU A 350 -1.52 18.61 18.33
C GLU A 350 -2.94 18.74 18.90
N LYS A 351 -3.79 19.55 18.26
CA LYS A 351 -5.20 19.71 18.65
C LYS A 351 -5.99 18.40 18.50
N ALA A 352 -5.63 17.56 17.53
CA ALA A 352 -6.19 16.21 17.37
C ALA A 352 -5.63 15.19 18.40
N GLY A 353 -4.70 15.61 19.25
CA GLY A 353 -4.08 14.79 20.29
C GLY A 353 -3.00 13.86 19.75
N LEU A 354 -2.46 14.13 18.56
CA LEU A 354 -1.38 13.36 17.95
C LEU A 354 -0.03 13.93 18.37
N ARG A 355 0.86 13.02 18.78
CA ARG A 355 2.25 13.37 19.08
C ARG A 355 3.07 13.21 17.82
N VAL A 356 3.74 14.29 17.41
CA VAL A 356 4.58 14.34 16.22
C VAL A 356 6.03 14.07 16.61
N THR A 357 6.72 13.25 15.83
CA THR A 357 8.15 12.95 15.95
C THR A 357 8.99 13.82 15.01
N GLU A 358 10.32 13.80 15.18
CA GLU A 358 11.22 14.48 14.23
C GLU A 358 11.09 13.91 12.80
N GLY A 359 10.88 12.59 12.68
CA GLY A 359 10.63 11.94 11.39
C GLY A 359 9.37 12.48 10.71
N ASP A 360 8.30 12.64 11.48
CA ASP A 360 7.03 13.19 10.99
C ASP A 360 7.19 14.64 10.49
N ILE A 361 7.91 15.49 11.24
CA ILE A 361 8.17 16.88 10.83
C ILE A 361 8.95 16.90 9.51
N ARG A 362 9.97 16.05 9.36
CA ARG A 362 10.76 15.94 8.12
C ARG A 362 9.90 15.48 6.94
N CYS A 363 9.00 14.52 7.16
CA CYS A 363 8.10 14.01 6.14
C CYS A 363 7.11 15.09 5.66
N LEU A 364 6.44 15.78 6.59
CA LEU A 364 5.51 16.87 6.24
C LEU A 364 6.22 18.03 5.54
N LEU A 365 7.42 18.40 6.02
CA LEU A 365 8.24 19.42 5.38
C LEU A 365 8.60 19.04 3.93
N ALA A 366 9.01 17.79 3.69
CA ALA A 366 9.29 17.30 2.35
C ALA A 366 8.05 17.36 1.45
N GLY A 367 6.87 17.03 1.98
CA GLY A 367 5.59 17.16 1.29
C GLY A 367 5.27 18.62 0.89
N HIS A 368 5.46 19.58 1.80
CA HIS A 368 5.26 21.00 1.50
C HIS A 368 6.31 21.57 0.53
N ILE A 369 7.56 21.10 0.58
CA ILE A 369 8.58 21.44 -0.42
C ILE A 369 8.13 20.96 -1.80
N ALA A 370 7.67 19.71 -1.92
CA ALA A 370 7.17 19.16 -3.17
C ALA A 370 5.96 19.94 -3.71
N ARG A 371 4.97 20.28 -2.85
CA ARG A 371 3.85 21.17 -3.22
C ARG A 371 4.34 22.51 -3.76
N THR A 372 5.34 23.11 -3.11
CA THR A 372 5.89 24.40 -3.55
C THR A 372 6.61 24.29 -4.88
N ALA A 373 7.35 23.20 -5.11
CA ALA A 373 8.02 22.93 -6.36
C ALA A 373 7.02 22.79 -7.52
N ILE A 374 5.93 22.05 -7.32
CA ILE A 374 4.84 21.91 -8.31
C ILE A 374 4.30 23.30 -8.68
N ASN A 375 3.83 24.06 -7.69
CA ASN A 375 3.13 25.33 -7.95
C ASN A 375 4.06 26.37 -8.59
N ARG A 376 5.37 26.39 -8.26
CA ARG A 376 6.35 27.30 -8.86
C ARG A 376 6.75 26.91 -10.29
N LEU A 377 6.81 25.61 -10.60
CA LEU A 377 7.22 25.14 -11.92
C LEU A 377 6.07 25.13 -12.94
N ARG A 378 4.81 25.06 -12.50
CA ARG A 378 3.64 24.91 -13.38
C ARG A 378 3.57 25.91 -14.52
N GLY A 379 3.85 27.19 -14.24
CA GLY A 379 3.68 28.30 -15.20
C GLY A 379 4.64 28.26 -16.39
N GLY A 380 5.79 27.59 -16.24
CA GLY A 380 6.81 27.43 -17.29
C GLY A 380 7.13 25.97 -17.60
N TRP A 381 6.27 25.03 -17.21
CA TRP A 381 6.51 23.61 -17.44
C TRP A 381 6.28 23.25 -18.90
N GLU A 382 7.35 22.86 -19.59
CA GLU A 382 7.30 22.40 -20.97
C GLU A 382 7.36 20.87 -21.01
N SER A 383 6.26 20.23 -21.37
CA SER A 383 6.16 18.77 -21.47
C SER A 383 6.97 18.17 -22.65
N GLY A 384 7.50 19.02 -23.54
CA GLY A 384 8.33 18.60 -24.68
C GLY A 384 9.78 18.26 -24.34
N ALA A 385 10.26 18.61 -23.15
CA ALA A 385 11.61 18.29 -22.69
C ALA A 385 11.77 16.80 -22.34
N THR A 386 13.01 16.30 -22.40
CA THR A 386 13.31 14.92 -22.01
C THR A 386 12.98 14.66 -20.53
N PRO A 387 12.66 13.40 -20.13
CA PRO A 387 12.44 13.06 -18.73
C PRO A 387 13.60 13.52 -17.81
N GLN A 388 14.85 13.39 -18.28
CA GLN A 388 16.04 13.76 -17.54
C GLN A 388 16.14 15.27 -17.30
N GLU A 389 15.85 16.09 -18.32
CA GLU A 389 15.83 17.55 -18.19
C GLU A 389 14.75 18.00 -17.19
N ARG A 390 13.55 17.44 -17.30
CA ARG A 390 12.44 17.74 -16.37
C ARG A 390 12.77 17.34 -14.94
N MET A 391 13.34 16.15 -14.74
CA MET A 391 13.83 15.72 -13.42
C MET A 391 14.94 16.64 -12.90
N GLY A 392 15.83 17.11 -13.76
CA GLY A 392 16.88 18.07 -13.41
C GLY A 392 16.31 19.40 -12.93
N LEU A 393 15.34 19.96 -13.66
CA LEU A 393 14.66 21.20 -13.28
C LEU A 393 13.95 21.08 -11.92
N ALA A 394 13.20 20.00 -11.73
CA ALA A 394 12.52 19.71 -10.47
C ALA A 394 13.54 19.52 -9.32
N GLY A 395 14.61 18.77 -9.55
CA GLY A 395 15.67 18.52 -8.58
C GLY A 395 16.40 19.79 -8.14
N VAL A 396 16.75 20.69 -9.06
CA VAL A 396 17.38 21.97 -8.74
C VAL A 396 16.49 22.82 -7.84
N LEU A 397 15.20 22.93 -8.15
CA LEU A 397 14.28 23.72 -7.33
C LEU A 397 14.05 23.09 -5.95
N ILE A 398 13.88 21.77 -5.88
CA ILE A 398 13.72 21.04 -4.60
C ILE A 398 14.97 21.21 -3.73
N ALA A 399 16.17 21.09 -4.31
CA ALA A 399 17.42 21.31 -3.58
C ALA A 399 17.50 22.74 -3.01
N LYS A 400 17.17 23.74 -3.82
CA LYS A 400 17.11 25.15 -3.38
C LYS A 400 16.13 25.36 -2.24
N LEU A 401 14.91 24.83 -2.36
CA LEU A 401 13.88 24.92 -1.31
C LEU A 401 14.30 24.20 -0.03
N ARG A 402 14.97 23.05 -0.15
CA ARG A 402 15.51 22.29 0.98
C ARG A 402 16.59 23.07 1.74
N GLU A 403 17.47 23.78 1.03
CA GLU A 403 18.48 24.66 1.64
C GLU A 403 17.84 25.87 2.32
N GLU A 404 16.79 26.43 1.72
CA GLU A 404 16.02 27.56 2.27
C GLU A 404 15.28 27.18 3.56
N PHE A 405 14.71 25.97 3.61
CA PHE A 405 13.85 25.50 4.69
C PHE A 405 14.49 24.32 5.46
N ASP A 406 15.67 24.53 6.02
CA ASP A 406 16.37 23.52 6.81
C ASP A 406 15.52 23.00 7.99
N ALA A 407 15.18 21.71 7.92
CA ALA A 407 14.41 20.99 8.92
C ALA A 407 14.98 21.16 10.33
N GLU A 408 16.31 21.16 10.49
CA GLU A 408 16.95 21.26 11.80
C GLU A 408 16.78 22.64 12.44
N ARG A 409 16.69 23.69 11.62
CA ARG A 409 16.38 25.05 12.09
C ARG A 409 14.91 25.19 12.43
N LEU A 410 14.02 24.64 11.61
CA LEU A 410 12.57 24.71 11.82
C LEU A 410 12.13 23.88 13.03
N VAL A 411 12.68 22.69 13.22
CA VAL A 411 12.43 21.83 14.41
C VAL A 411 12.77 22.56 15.71
N LYS A 412 13.85 23.36 15.73
CA LYS A 412 14.25 24.15 16.90
C LYS A 412 13.35 25.36 17.18
N THR A 413 12.54 25.79 16.21
CA THR A 413 11.59 26.92 16.36
C THR A 413 10.19 26.46 16.77
N ILE A 414 9.92 25.16 16.78
CA ILE A 414 8.66 24.59 17.23
C ILE A 414 8.66 24.57 18.78
N PRO A 415 7.65 25.13 19.46
CA PRO A 415 7.60 25.17 20.91
C PRO A 415 7.74 23.77 21.54
N GLU A 416 8.49 23.64 22.64
CA GLU A 416 8.62 22.37 23.38
C GLU A 416 7.26 21.79 23.82
N SER A 417 6.22 22.62 23.95
CA SER A 417 4.85 22.17 24.22
C SER A 417 4.28 21.28 23.11
N ALA A 418 4.61 21.54 21.84
CA ALA A 418 4.26 20.71 20.70
C ALA A 418 5.13 19.45 20.60
N LEU A 419 6.33 19.48 21.20
CA LEU A 419 7.23 18.34 21.41
C LEU A 419 7.02 17.73 22.82
N GLY A 420 5.77 17.62 23.29
CA GLY A 420 5.41 17.24 24.66
C GLY A 420 4.76 15.85 24.84
N LYS A 421 4.60 15.40 26.11
CA LYS A 421 4.16 14.06 26.56
C LYS A 421 2.70 13.71 26.19
N GLY A 422 2.41 13.54 24.90
CA GLY A 422 1.11 13.12 24.35
C GLY A 422 1.04 11.63 23.96
N ARG A 423 -0.17 11.10 23.82
CA ARG A 423 -0.48 9.66 23.63
C ARG A 423 -0.01 9.12 22.27
N SER A 424 0.46 7.86 22.28
CA SER A 424 0.51 7.03 21.07
C SER A 424 -0.91 6.52 20.78
N TYR A 425 -1.43 6.80 19.58
CA TYR A 425 -2.79 6.38 19.18
C TYR A 425 -2.93 4.86 18.98
N TRP A 426 -1.80 4.13 18.99
CA TRP A 426 -1.71 2.71 18.65
C TRP A 426 -1.36 1.80 19.84
N GLN A 427 -1.61 2.24 21.07
CA GLN A 427 -1.52 1.36 22.26
C GLN A 427 -2.82 0.61 22.53
#